data_AF-A0A445APB8-F1
#
_entry.id   AF-A0A445APB8-F1
#
_cell.length_a   1.000
_cell.length_b   1.000
_cell.length_c   1.000
_cell.angle_alpha   90.00
_cell.angle_beta   90.00
_cell.angle_gamma   90.00
#
_symmetry.space_group_name_H-M   'P 1'
#
loop_
_entity.id
_entity.type
_entity.pdbx_description
1 polymer ?
#
loop_
_entity_poly.entity_id
_entity_poly.type
_entity_poly.pdbx_seq_one_letter_code
_entity_poly.pdbx_strand_id
1 'polypeptide(L)'
;MVCCGRNYHNNPSLGKACEFLLSKQLPNGGWGENYLSSQNKVYTNLEGNRANLTQPSWALLSLIGAGQAEIDATPIHKGIKLIINSQMEDGDFPQPDATGVFFRETVINYASHRNIPIWAHGEYRSRVLHAS
;
A
#
# COMPACT_ATOMS: atom_id res chain seq x y z
N MET A 1 11.40 6.98 -10.27
CA MET A 1 11.77 5.79 -11.06
C MET A 1 10.67 5.45 -12.07
N VAL A 2 9.42 5.23 -11.61
CA VAL A 2 8.25 5.12 -12.49
C VAL A 2 8.03 6.36 -13.37
N CYS A 3 8.16 7.56 -12.80
CA CYS A 3 8.05 8.83 -13.55
C CYS A 3 9.11 9.01 -14.68
N CYS A 4 10.12 8.14 -14.73
CA CYS A 4 11.13 8.11 -15.79
C CYS A 4 10.81 7.05 -16.85
N GLY A 5 9.57 6.58 -16.93
CA GLY A 5 9.14 5.52 -17.86
C GLY A 5 9.60 4.11 -17.48
N ARG A 6 10.09 3.90 -16.25
CA ARG A 6 10.52 2.58 -15.80
C ARG A 6 9.38 1.79 -15.18
N ASN A 7 9.25 0.51 -15.52
CA ASN A 7 8.23 -0.40 -15.04
C ASN A 7 8.87 -1.76 -14.68
N TYR A 8 8.04 -2.71 -14.27
CA TYR A 8 8.45 -4.06 -13.90
C TYR A 8 9.31 -4.74 -14.99
N HIS A 9 8.93 -4.59 -16.26
CA HIS A 9 9.60 -5.24 -17.39
C HIS A 9 10.96 -4.66 -17.73
N ASN A 10 11.15 -3.35 -17.56
CA ASN A 10 12.35 -2.66 -18.04
C ASN A 10 13.34 -2.29 -16.92
N ASN A 11 13.02 -2.60 -15.66
CA ASN A 11 13.91 -2.32 -14.53
C ASN A 11 13.88 -3.44 -13.46
N PRO A 12 14.97 -4.22 -13.32
CA PRO A 12 15.04 -5.30 -12.32
C PRO A 12 14.88 -4.83 -10.87
N SER A 13 15.24 -3.58 -10.55
CA SER A 13 15.06 -3.03 -9.19
C SER A 13 13.58 -2.81 -8.86
N LEU A 14 12.77 -2.40 -9.85
CA LEU A 14 11.32 -2.31 -9.68
C LEU A 14 10.68 -3.69 -9.51
N GLY A 15 11.14 -4.69 -10.27
CA GLY A 15 10.72 -6.08 -10.10
C GLY A 15 10.96 -6.57 -8.66
N LYS A 16 12.19 -6.42 -8.17
CA LYS A 16 12.54 -6.79 -6.77
C LYS A 16 11.74 -6.00 -5.73
N ALA A 17 11.44 -4.73 -5.99
CA ALA A 17 10.61 -3.93 -5.08
C ALA A 17 9.16 -4.46 -5.04
N CYS A 18 8.60 -4.84 -6.19
CA CYS A 18 7.28 -5.46 -6.25
C CYS A 18 7.27 -6.81 -5.53
N GLU A 19 8.24 -7.68 -5.81
CA GLU A 19 8.40 -8.97 -5.11
C GLU A 19 8.48 -8.80 -3.59
N PHE A 20 9.25 -7.81 -3.13
CA PHE A 20 9.34 -7.48 -1.70
C PHE A 20 7.96 -7.12 -1.14
N LEU A 21 7.23 -6.20 -1.78
CA LEU A 21 5.90 -5.80 -1.33
C LEU A 21 4.93 -6.99 -1.32
N LEU A 22 4.91 -7.79 -2.39
CA LEU A 22 4.05 -8.97 -2.50
C LEU A 22 4.36 -9.99 -1.40
N SER A 23 5.63 -10.20 -1.05
CA SER A 23 6.04 -11.11 0.03
C SER A 23 5.54 -10.68 1.42
N LYS A 24 5.13 -9.41 1.58
CA LYS A 24 4.65 -8.83 2.84
C LYS A 24 3.13 -8.64 2.87
N GLN A 25 2.42 -9.03 1.81
CA GLN A 25 0.96 -8.96 1.80
C GLN A 25 0.39 -9.95 2.84
N LEU A 26 -0.50 -9.43 3.69
CA LEU A 26 -1.14 -10.20 4.75
C LEU A 26 -2.31 -11.02 4.18
N PRO A 27 -2.78 -12.08 4.89
CA PRO A 27 -3.89 -12.92 4.42
C PRO A 27 -5.21 -12.16 4.17
N ASN A 28 -5.42 -11.06 4.89
CA ASN A 28 -6.58 -10.16 4.70
C ASN A 28 -6.44 -9.24 3.47
N GLY A 29 -5.32 -9.32 2.74
CA GLY A 29 -5.01 -8.51 1.55
C GLY A 29 -4.25 -7.21 1.85
N GLY A 30 -4.01 -6.88 3.11
CA GLY A 30 -3.39 -5.61 3.50
C GLY A 30 -1.88 -5.68 3.70
N TRP A 31 -1.32 -4.53 4.10
CA TRP A 31 0.05 -4.35 4.55
C TRP A 31 0.04 -3.66 5.92
N GLY A 32 0.99 -4.05 6.76
CA GLY A 32 1.05 -3.67 8.16
C GLY A 32 2.48 -3.64 8.67
N GLU A 33 3.19 -2.51 8.57
CA GLU A 33 4.55 -2.35 9.08
C GLU A 33 4.54 -1.67 10.45
N ASN A 34 5.29 -2.25 11.39
CA ASN A 34 5.51 -1.71 12.72
C ASN A 34 6.63 -0.65 12.70
N TYR A 35 6.52 0.38 13.53
CA TYR A 35 7.55 1.43 13.71
C TYR A 35 8.93 0.86 14.07
N LEU A 36 8.96 -0.29 14.76
CA LEU A 36 10.21 -1.02 15.09
C LEU A 36 11.04 -1.37 13.84
N SER A 37 10.41 -1.45 12.67
CA SER A 37 11.11 -1.69 11.40
C SER A 37 12.13 -0.58 11.09
N SER A 38 11.83 0.66 11.50
CA SER A 38 12.76 1.79 11.34
C SER A 38 14.00 1.64 12.22
N GLN A 39 13.83 1.14 13.45
CA GLN A 39 14.92 0.95 14.41
C GLN A 39 15.78 -0.25 14.03
N ASN A 40 15.15 -1.38 13.69
CA ASN A 40 15.82 -2.64 13.42
C ASN A 40 16.30 -2.79 11.98
N LYS A 41 15.89 -1.90 11.07
CA LYS A 41 16.15 -1.98 9.61
C LYS A 41 15.66 -3.28 8.97
N VAL A 42 14.69 -3.94 9.60
CA VAL A 42 14.09 -5.19 9.15
C VAL A 42 12.58 -5.01 9.20
N TYR A 43 11.91 -5.28 8.08
CA TYR A 43 10.46 -5.18 8.00
C TYR A 43 9.80 -6.12 9.01
N THR A 44 9.11 -5.52 9.97
CA THR A 44 8.43 -6.19 11.07
C THR A 44 6.94 -5.92 10.93
N ASN A 45 6.14 -6.97 10.87
CA ASN A 45 4.69 -6.82 10.78
C ASN A 45 4.14 -6.14 12.05
N LEU A 46 3.03 -5.41 11.90
CA LEU A 46 2.24 -4.99 13.05
C LEU A 46 1.76 -6.22 13.84
N GLU A 47 1.70 -6.06 15.16
CA GLU A 47 1.28 -7.13 16.06
C GLU A 47 -0.13 -7.64 15.69
N GLY A 48 -0.30 -8.96 15.70
CA GLY A 48 -1.51 -9.63 15.25
C GLY A 48 -1.67 -9.67 13.72
N ASN A 49 -0.64 -9.33 12.94
CA ASN A 49 -0.70 -9.27 11.48
C ASN A 49 -1.85 -8.37 10.99
N ARG A 50 -2.03 -7.23 11.67
CA ARG A 50 -3.06 -6.24 11.34
C ARG A 50 -2.55 -5.33 10.21
N ALA A 51 -3.47 -4.84 9.40
CA ALA A 51 -3.19 -3.83 8.38
C ALA A 51 -3.66 -2.46 8.89
N ASN A 52 -2.90 -1.40 8.62
CA ASN A 52 -3.34 -0.02 8.81
C ASN A 52 -3.61 0.58 7.44
N LEU A 53 -4.83 1.03 7.14
CA LEU A 53 -5.32 1.46 5.81
C LEU A 53 -4.38 2.36 4.99
N THR A 54 -3.53 3.12 5.67
CA THR A 54 -2.47 3.91 5.02
C THR A 54 -1.48 3.04 4.25
N GLN A 55 -0.98 1.97 4.85
CA GLN A 55 0.07 1.11 4.28
C GLN A 55 -0.39 0.26 3.09
N PRO A 56 -1.59 -0.38 3.09
CA PRO A 56 -2.17 -0.97 1.90
C PRO A 56 -2.30 0.03 0.76
N SER A 57 -2.70 1.28 1.06
CA SER A 57 -2.87 2.29 0.01
C SER A 57 -1.54 2.64 -0.67
N TRP A 58 -0.45 2.82 0.10
CA TRP A 58 0.89 3.03 -0.45
C TRP A 58 1.42 1.83 -1.23
N ALA A 59 1.20 0.62 -0.73
CA ALA A 59 1.59 -0.61 -1.41
C ALA A 59 0.86 -0.74 -2.76
N LEU A 60 -0.46 -0.50 -2.79
CA LEU A 60 -1.27 -0.54 -4.01
C LEU A 60 -0.81 0.50 -5.03
N LEU A 61 -0.61 1.75 -4.63
CA LEU A 61 -0.11 2.79 -5.53
C LEU A 61 1.25 2.42 -6.13
N SER A 62 2.14 1.82 -5.32
CA SER A 62 3.46 1.38 -5.77
C SER A 62 3.38 0.22 -6.76
N LEU A 63 2.56 -0.81 -6.48
CA LEU A 63 2.37 -1.96 -7.34
C LEU A 63 1.69 -1.57 -8.66
N ILE A 64 0.64 -0.76 -8.61
CA ILE A 64 -0.06 -0.25 -9.80
C ILE A 64 0.89 0.61 -10.64
N GLY A 65 1.62 1.54 -10.01
CA GLY A 65 2.57 2.40 -10.71
C GLY A 65 3.73 1.63 -11.36
N ALA A 66 4.16 0.52 -10.77
CA ALA A 66 5.21 -0.33 -11.33
C ALA A 66 4.72 -1.22 -12.49
N GLY A 67 3.42 -1.27 -12.78
CA GLY A 67 2.84 -2.16 -13.80
C GLY A 67 2.59 -3.58 -13.32
N GLN A 68 2.53 -3.82 -11.99
CA GLN A 68 2.30 -5.16 -11.45
C GLN A 68 0.96 -5.76 -11.93
N ALA A 69 -0.04 -4.92 -12.19
CA ALA A 69 -1.35 -5.36 -12.67
C ALA A 69 -1.30 -6.09 -14.02
N GLU A 70 -0.32 -5.78 -14.88
CA GLU A 70 -0.12 -6.44 -16.17
C GLU A 70 0.48 -7.86 -16.00
N ILE A 71 1.13 -8.10 -14.86
CA ILE A 71 1.74 -9.40 -14.50
C ILE A 71 0.72 -10.28 -13.77
N ASP A 72 0.19 -9.77 -12.66
CA ASP A 72 -0.84 -10.41 -11.84
C ASP A 72 -1.59 -9.34 -11.03
N ALA A 73 -2.86 -9.13 -11.38
CA ALA A 73 -3.73 -8.18 -10.70
C ALA A 73 -4.32 -8.74 -9.38
N THR A 74 -4.21 -10.05 -9.10
CA THR A 74 -4.82 -10.70 -7.92
C THR A 74 -4.42 -10.05 -6.58
N PRO A 75 -3.14 -9.75 -6.32
CA PRO A 75 -2.72 -9.09 -5.08
C PRO A 75 -3.34 -7.70 -4.93
N ILE A 76 -3.47 -6.98 -6.05
CA ILE A 76 -4.07 -5.64 -6.09
C ILE A 76 -5.58 -5.74 -5.80
N HIS A 77 -6.28 -6.71 -6.38
CA HIS A 77 -7.71 -6.96 -6.10
C HIS A 77 -7.96 -7.29 -4.62
N LYS A 78 -7.08 -8.07 -3.99
CA LYS A 78 -7.17 -8.37 -2.56
C LYS A 78 -6.97 -7.12 -1.71
N GLY A 79 -5.95 -6.32 -2.02
CA GLY A 79 -5.66 -5.09 -1.29
C GLY A 79 -6.75 -4.03 -1.43
N ILE A 80 -7.29 -3.82 -2.63
CA ILE A 80 -8.34 -2.84 -2.83
C ILE A 80 -9.65 -3.27 -2.16
N LYS A 81 -9.96 -4.57 -2.15
CA LYS A 81 -11.13 -5.10 -1.44
C LYS A 81 -11.07 -4.80 0.06
N LEU A 82 -9.88 -4.89 0.66
CA LEU A 82 -9.68 -4.48 2.07
C LEU A 82 -10.01 -3.00 2.26
N ILE A 83 -9.53 -2.13 1.37
CA ILE A 83 -9.81 -0.69 1.43
C ILE A 83 -11.31 -0.42 1.29
N ILE A 84 -11.96 -0.95 0.25
CA ILE A 84 -13.41 -0.82 0.02
C ILE A 84 -14.20 -1.21 1.27
N ASN A 85 -13.89 -2.37 1.84
CA ASN A 85 -14.60 -2.90 3.01
C ASN A 85 -14.33 -2.12 4.31
N SER A 86 -13.36 -1.20 4.29
CA SER A 86 -13.01 -0.37 5.44
C SER A 86 -13.55 1.06 5.32
N GLN A 87 -14.25 1.38 4.24
CA GLN A 87 -14.96 2.64 4.09
C GLN A 87 -16.18 2.67 5.02
N MET A 88 -16.38 3.78 5.72
CA MET A 88 -17.51 4.00 6.62
C MET A 88 -18.76 4.41 5.83
N GLU A 89 -19.93 4.39 6.47
CA GLU A 89 -21.22 4.71 5.82
C GLU A 89 -21.29 6.15 5.28
N ASP A 90 -20.55 7.08 5.90
CA ASP A 90 -20.43 8.48 5.46
C ASP A 90 -19.43 8.66 4.29
N GLY A 91 -18.78 7.57 3.87
CA GLY A 91 -17.78 7.58 2.80
C GLY A 91 -16.36 7.92 3.26
N ASP A 92 -16.14 8.27 4.53
CA ASP A 92 -14.80 8.50 5.10
C ASP A 92 -14.14 7.16 5.51
N PHE A 93 -12.86 7.22 5.87
CA PHE A 93 -12.09 6.09 6.38
C PHE A 93 -11.75 6.29 7.85
N PRO A 94 -11.72 5.22 8.66
CA PRO A 94 -11.36 5.31 10.07
C PRO A 94 -9.95 5.91 10.21
N GLN A 95 -9.76 6.71 11.26
CA GLN A 95 -8.48 7.36 11.50
C GLN A 95 -7.40 6.28 11.63
N PRO A 96 -6.32 6.35 10.83
CA PRO A 96 -5.24 5.39 10.95
C PRO A 96 -4.61 5.51 12.35
N ASP A 97 -4.25 4.36 12.93
CA ASP A 97 -3.30 4.33 14.04
C ASP A 97 -2.08 5.17 13.62
N ALA A 98 -1.49 5.92 14.55
CA ALA A 98 -0.41 6.83 14.22
C ALA A 98 0.74 6.03 13.54
N THR A 99 0.99 6.30 12.26
CA THR A 99 1.94 5.54 11.41
C THR A 99 3.12 6.34 10.92
N GLY A 100 3.06 7.67 10.96
CA GLY A 100 4.19 8.49 10.56
C GLY A 100 5.28 8.40 11.62
N VAL A 101 6.47 7.89 11.31
CA VAL A 101 7.61 7.99 12.21
C VAL A 101 8.42 9.21 11.81
N PHE A 102 8.48 10.21 12.68
CA PHE A 102 9.37 11.35 12.58
C PHE A 102 10.48 11.18 13.63
N PHE A 103 11.74 11.33 13.20
CA PHE A 103 12.90 11.20 14.08
C PHE A 103 13.01 9.87 14.86
N ARG A 104 12.63 8.73 14.26
CA ARG A 104 12.78 7.37 14.84
C ARG A 104 12.05 7.10 16.17
N GLU A 105 11.45 8.10 16.80
CA GLU A 105 10.85 8.01 18.14
C GLU A 105 9.47 8.66 18.23
N THR A 106 9.14 9.62 17.34
CA THR A 106 7.88 10.35 17.43
C THR A 106 6.90 9.88 16.37
N VAL A 107 5.72 9.45 16.81
CA VAL A 107 4.65 9.06 15.91
C VAL A 107 3.81 10.28 15.53
N ILE A 108 3.90 10.71 14.28
CA ILE A 108 3.10 11.81 13.71
C ILE A 108 1.83 11.25 13.09
N ASN A 109 0.70 11.76 13.56
CA ASN A 109 -0.59 11.54 12.93
C ASN A 109 -0.81 12.61 11.85
N TYR A 110 -0.77 12.18 10.60
CA TYR A 110 -1.07 13.05 9.47
C TYR A 110 -2.53 12.84 9.06
N ALA A 111 -3.40 13.77 9.46
CA ALA A 111 -4.84 13.72 9.15
C ALA A 111 -5.13 13.52 7.65
N SER A 112 -4.27 14.01 6.76
CA SER A 112 -4.40 13.87 5.30
C SER A 112 -4.20 12.45 4.76
N HIS A 113 -3.70 11.49 5.56
CA HIS A 113 -3.56 10.11 5.09
C HIS A 113 -4.90 9.39 4.87
N ARG A 114 -6.00 9.95 5.38
CA ARG A 114 -7.37 9.50 5.07
C ARG A 114 -7.73 9.64 3.59
N ASN A 115 -7.03 10.52 2.86
CA ASN A 115 -7.27 10.72 1.42
C ASN A 115 -6.46 9.77 0.52
N ILE A 116 -5.45 9.07 1.05
CA ILE A 116 -4.61 8.15 0.28
C ILE A 116 -5.41 6.92 -0.21
N PRO A 117 -6.34 6.35 0.59
CA PRO A 117 -7.30 5.36 0.11
C PRO A 117 -8.10 5.80 -1.13
N ILE A 118 -8.55 7.06 -1.17
CA ILE A 118 -9.29 7.63 -2.30
C ILE A 118 -8.41 7.65 -3.56
N TRP A 119 -7.14 8.04 -3.41
CA TRP A 119 -6.20 8.02 -4.53
C TRP A 119 -5.93 6.59 -5.03
N ALA A 120 -5.70 5.64 -4.13
CA ALA A 120 -5.52 4.24 -4.49
C ALA A 120 -6.73 3.67 -5.24
N HIS A 121 -7.95 4.03 -4.82
CA HIS A 121 -9.20 3.72 -5.53
C HIS A 121 -9.24 4.29 -6.94
N GLY A 122 -8.88 5.57 -7.09
CA GLY A 122 -8.86 6.25 -8.38
C GLY A 122 -7.89 5.59 -9.36
N GLU A 123 -6.66 5.32 -8.91
CA GLU A 123 -5.64 4.64 -9.72
C GLU A 123 -6.04 3.21 -10.09
N TYR A 124 -6.60 2.46 -9.13
CA TYR A 124 -7.12 1.12 -9.39
C TYR A 124 -8.22 1.14 -10.47
N ARG A 125 -9.18 2.05 -10.35
CA ARG A 125 -10.25 2.19 -11.34
C ARG A 125 -9.68 2.55 -12.72
N SER A 126 -8.78 3.52 -12.79
CA SER A 126 -8.26 4.03 -14.07
C SER A 126 -7.34 3.04 -14.77
N ARG A 127 -6.46 2.35 -14.03
CA ARG A 127 -5.34 1.59 -14.61
C ARG A 127 -5.49 0.08 -14.54
N VAL A 128 -6.40 -0.42 -13.70
CA VAL A 128 -6.59 -1.87 -13.52
C VAL A 128 -7.93 -2.30 -14.05
N LEU A 129 -9.01 -1.58 -13.73
CA LEU A 129 -10.35 -1.94 -14.19
C LEU A 129 -10.68 -1.46 -15.61
N HIS A 130 -10.23 -0.25 -15.98
CA HIS A 130 -10.57 0.37 -17.26
C HIS A 130 -9.43 0.35 -18.30
N ALA A 131 -8.33 -0.36 -18.04
CA ALA A 131 -7.22 -0.50 -18.99
C ALA A 131 -7.51 -1.53 -20.13
N SER A 132 -8.78 -1.69 -20.50
CA SER A 132 -9.24 -2.57 -21.60
C SER A 132 -9.14 -1.89 -22.95
#